data_AF-G2WE05-F1
#
_entry.id   AF-G2WE05-F1
#
_cell.length_a   1.000
_cell.length_b   1.000
_cell.length_c   1.000
_cell.angle_alpha   90.00
_cell.angle_beta   90.00
_cell.angle_gamma   90.00
#
_symmetry.space_group_name_H-M   'P 1'
#
loop_
_entity.id
_entity.type
_entity.pdbx_description
1 polymer ?
#
loop_
_entity_poly.entity_id
_entity_poly.type
_entity_poly.pdbx_seq_one_letter_code
_entity_poly.pdbx_strand_id
1 'polypeptide(L)'
;MNLFDVADFYINKIVTSQSKLSVANVNEHQRIKVLLLDKNTTPTISLCATQSELLKHEIYLVERIENEQREVSRHLRCLVYVKPTEETLQHLLRELRNPRYGEYQIFFSNIVSKSQLERLAESDDLEAVTKVEEIFQDFFILNQDLFSFDLQPREFLSNKLVWSEGGLTKCTNSLVSVLLSLKIKPDIRYEGASKICERLAKEVSYEIGKNERTFFDFPVMDSTPVLLILDRNTDPITPLLQPWTYQSMINEYIGIKRNIVDLSKVPRIDKDLEKVTLSSKQDAFFRDTMYLNFGELGDKVKQYVTTYKDKTQTNSQINSIEDIKNFIEKYPEFRKLSGNVAKHMAIVGELDRQLKIKNIWEISEIEQNLSAHDANEEDFSDLIKLLQNEAVDKYYKLKLACIYSLNNQTSSDKIRQLVEVLSQQLPPEDVNFFHRFKSLFSRQDKMTQSNHDKDDILTELARRFNSRMNSKSNTAENVYMQHIPEISSLLTDLSKNALSRDRFKEIDTQGHRVIGNQQSKDIPQDVILFVIGGVTYEEARLVHDFNGTMNNRMRVVLGGTSILSTKEYMDSIRSAK
;
A
#
# COMPACT_ATOMS: atom_id res chain seq x y z
N MET A 1 -8.51 -14.69 -3.06
CA MET A 1 -7.64 -13.63 -2.52
C MET A 1 -7.07 -12.79 -3.66
N ASN A 2 -7.92 -12.01 -4.35
CA ASN A 2 -7.50 -11.03 -5.35
C ASN A 2 -8.35 -9.78 -5.15
N LEU A 3 -7.69 -8.68 -4.81
CA LEU A 3 -8.38 -7.42 -4.48
C LEU A 3 -8.98 -6.74 -5.70
N PHE A 4 -8.41 -6.92 -6.90
CA PHE A 4 -9.01 -6.36 -8.11
C PHE A 4 -10.35 -7.01 -8.43
N ASP A 5 -10.50 -8.31 -8.16
CA ASP A 5 -11.78 -9.01 -8.33
C ASP A 5 -12.83 -8.51 -7.32
N VAL A 6 -12.41 -8.16 -6.10
CA VAL A 6 -13.28 -7.52 -5.10
C VAL A 6 -13.77 -6.17 -5.59
N ALA A 7 -12.86 -5.34 -6.12
CA ALA A 7 -13.22 -4.05 -6.70
C ALA A 7 -14.22 -4.22 -7.84
N ASP A 8 -13.96 -5.14 -8.78
CA ASP A 8 -14.85 -5.42 -9.90
C ASP A 8 -16.22 -5.90 -9.43
N PHE A 9 -16.27 -6.78 -8.43
CA PHE A 9 -17.52 -7.26 -7.87
C PHE A 9 -18.38 -6.12 -7.32
N TYR A 10 -17.80 -5.24 -6.50
CA TYR A 10 -18.56 -4.15 -5.89
C TYR A 10 -18.91 -3.03 -6.86
N ILE A 11 -18.00 -2.66 -7.77
CA ILE A 11 -18.32 -1.70 -8.83
C ILE A 11 -19.47 -2.22 -9.68
N ASN A 12 -19.41 -3.47 -10.13
CA ASN A 12 -20.49 -4.08 -10.88
C ASN A 12 -21.80 -4.07 -10.09
N LYS A 13 -21.76 -4.38 -8.80
CA LYS A 13 -22.93 -4.33 -7.92
C LYS A 13 -23.57 -2.94 -7.83
N ILE A 14 -22.76 -1.88 -7.77
CA ILE A 14 -23.23 -0.49 -7.75
C ILE A 14 -23.87 -0.13 -9.11
N VAL A 15 -23.16 -0.37 -10.21
CA VAL A 15 -23.54 0.17 -11.52
C VAL A 15 -24.64 -0.63 -12.24
N THR A 16 -24.79 -1.93 -11.91
CA THR A 16 -25.81 -2.83 -12.50
C THR A 16 -27.08 -2.94 -11.65
N SER A 17 -27.14 -2.25 -10.51
CA SER A 17 -28.28 -2.31 -9.61
C SER A 17 -29.59 -1.87 -10.29
N GLN A 18 -30.56 -2.78 -10.34
CA GLN A 18 -31.88 -2.55 -10.93
C GLN A 18 -32.88 -2.04 -9.89
N SER A 19 -33.85 -1.23 -10.33
CA SER A 19 -34.94 -0.76 -9.48
C SER A 19 -36.02 -1.84 -9.34
N LYS A 20 -36.60 -2.03 -8.15
CA LYS A 20 -37.69 -3.00 -7.91
C LYS A 20 -39.00 -2.66 -8.63
N LEU A 21 -39.18 -1.41 -9.07
CA LEU A 21 -40.36 -0.96 -9.82
C LEU A 21 -40.36 -1.41 -11.31
N SER A 22 -39.31 -2.10 -11.75
CA SER A 22 -39.04 -2.43 -13.17
C SER A 22 -39.83 -3.60 -13.76
N VAL A 23 -40.60 -4.36 -12.97
CA VAL A 23 -41.34 -5.54 -13.49
C VAL A 23 -42.52 -5.14 -14.39
N ALA A 24 -42.93 -3.87 -14.41
CA ALA A 24 -44.18 -3.44 -15.06
C ALA A 24 -44.03 -2.56 -16.33
N ASN A 25 -42.86 -2.10 -16.77
CA ASN A 25 -42.77 -1.25 -17.97
C ASN A 25 -41.51 -1.43 -18.82
N VAL A 26 -41.71 -1.60 -20.13
CA VAL A 26 -40.75 -2.05 -21.16
C VAL A 26 -39.77 -0.97 -21.65
N ASN A 27 -39.71 0.23 -21.05
CA ASN A 27 -38.89 1.35 -21.55
C ASN A 27 -37.87 1.93 -20.52
N GLU A 28 -37.30 1.11 -19.63
CA GLU A 28 -36.33 1.58 -18.61
C GLU A 28 -34.84 1.42 -18.98
N HIS A 29 -34.50 0.82 -20.12
CA HIS A 29 -33.09 0.52 -20.49
C HIS A 29 -32.24 1.74 -20.89
N GLN A 30 -32.68 2.99 -20.61
CA GLN A 30 -31.96 4.22 -21.00
C GLN A 30 -32.18 5.38 -20.01
N ARG A 31 -32.12 5.15 -18.69
CA ARG A 31 -32.05 6.28 -17.73
C ARG A 31 -30.60 6.61 -17.43
N ILE A 32 -30.16 7.79 -17.87
CA ILE A 32 -28.86 8.38 -17.51
C ILE A 32 -28.74 8.38 -15.98
N LYS A 33 -27.58 7.91 -15.50
CA LYS A 33 -27.29 7.78 -14.07
C LYS A 33 -26.29 8.86 -13.64
N VAL A 34 -26.45 9.30 -12.40
CA VAL A 34 -25.49 10.13 -11.67
C VAL A 34 -24.88 9.28 -10.57
N LEU A 35 -23.56 9.31 -10.43
CA LEU A 35 -22.85 8.72 -9.30
C LEU A 35 -22.50 9.82 -8.31
N LEU A 36 -23.09 9.77 -7.13
CA LEU A 36 -22.86 10.72 -6.04
C LEU A 36 -21.95 10.09 -4.99
N LEU A 37 -20.80 10.70 -4.75
CA LEU A 37 -19.75 10.21 -3.86
C LEU A 37 -19.55 11.19 -2.69
N ASP A 38 -18.82 10.76 -1.67
CA ASP A 38 -18.28 11.67 -0.66
C ASP A 38 -16.76 11.81 -0.80
N LYS A 39 -16.15 12.65 0.03
CA LYS A 39 -14.69 12.84 0.07
C LYS A 39 -13.90 11.56 0.36
N ASN A 40 -14.50 10.56 1.00
CA ASN A 40 -13.86 9.30 1.40
C ASN A 40 -13.99 8.22 0.32
N THR A 41 -15.11 8.18 -0.41
CA THR A 41 -15.38 7.17 -1.45
C THR A 41 -14.98 7.62 -2.85
N THR A 42 -14.86 8.93 -3.11
CA THR A 42 -14.30 9.46 -4.37
C THR A 42 -12.96 8.79 -4.73
N PRO A 43 -11.98 8.71 -3.81
CA PRO A 43 -10.70 8.08 -4.10
C PRO A 43 -10.80 6.56 -4.24
N THR A 44 -11.73 5.90 -3.53
CA THR A 44 -11.99 4.45 -3.67
C THR A 44 -12.46 4.12 -5.08
N ILE A 45 -13.46 4.85 -5.59
CA ILE A 45 -13.93 4.70 -6.97
C ILE A 45 -12.82 5.01 -7.97
N SER A 46 -12.05 6.07 -7.74
CA SER A 46 -10.95 6.48 -8.63
C SER A 46 -9.86 5.42 -8.79
N LEU A 47 -9.64 4.58 -7.77
CA LEU A 47 -8.70 3.47 -7.83
C LEU A 47 -9.27 2.22 -8.51
N CYS A 48 -10.59 2.05 -8.49
CA CYS A 48 -11.25 0.81 -8.91
C CYS A 48 -11.77 0.85 -10.34
N ALA A 49 -12.28 2.00 -10.79
CA ALA A 49 -12.95 2.15 -12.08
C ALA A 49 -12.45 3.37 -12.84
N THR A 50 -12.37 3.24 -14.17
CA THR A 50 -12.09 4.39 -15.05
C THR A 50 -13.37 5.17 -15.37
N GLN A 51 -13.23 6.45 -15.77
CA GLN A 51 -14.37 7.20 -16.30
C GLN A 51 -15.00 6.50 -17.52
N SER A 52 -14.18 5.94 -18.41
CA SER A 52 -14.66 5.18 -19.57
C SER A 52 -15.49 3.95 -19.19
N GLU A 53 -15.15 3.30 -18.07
CA GLU A 53 -15.89 2.16 -17.54
C GLU A 53 -17.22 2.59 -16.92
N LEU A 54 -17.23 3.66 -16.12
CA LEU A 54 -18.47 4.24 -15.59
C LEU A 54 -19.42 4.68 -16.72
N LEU A 55 -18.89 5.29 -17.79
CA LEU A 55 -19.66 5.70 -18.96
C LEU A 55 -20.30 4.53 -19.70
N LYS A 56 -19.64 3.36 -19.78
CA LYS A 56 -20.23 2.13 -20.36
C LYS A 56 -21.48 1.67 -19.60
N HIS A 57 -21.62 2.05 -18.33
CA HIS A 57 -22.78 1.76 -17.49
C HIS A 57 -23.76 2.94 -17.37
N GLU A 58 -23.67 3.90 -18.29
CA GLU A 58 -24.55 5.07 -18.41
C GLU A 58 -24.43 6.05 -17.23
N ILE A 59 -23.28 6.04 -16.55
CA ILE A 59 -22.96 7.03 -15.52
C ILE A 59 -22.24 8.19 -16.21
N TYR A 60 -22.98 9.25 -16.50
CA TYR A 60 -22.47 10.41 -17.23
C TYR A 60 -21.98 11.53 -16.31
N LEU A 61 -22.47 11.56 -15.06
CA LEU A 61 -22.11 12.57 -14.07
C LEU A 61 -21.58 11.88 -12.82
N VAL A 62 -20.42 12.34 -12.36
CA VAL A 62 -19.84 11.95 -11.07
C VAL A 62 -19.69 13.21 -10.25
N GLU A 63 -20.40 13.27 -9.13
CA GLU A 63 -20.51 14.46 -8.30
C GLU A 63 -20.22 14.13 -6.85
N ARG A 64 -19.96 15.17 -6.05
CA ARG A 64 -19.78 15.05 -4.60
C ARG A 64 -21.04 15.48 -3.85
N ILE A 65 -21.43 14.73 -2.83
CA ILE A 65 -22.60 15.04 -2.01
C ILE A 65 -22.45 16.36 -1.26
N GLU A 66 -21.21 16.72 -0.92
CA GLU A 66 -20.87 17.98 -0.26
C GLU A 66 -21.08 19.21 -1.16
N ASN A 67 -21.16 19.02 -2.48
CA ASN A 67 -21.44 20.10 -3.43
C ASN A 67 -22.93 20.47 -3.38
N GLU A 68 -23.29 21.59 -2.75
CA GLU A 68 -24.68 22.06 -2.67
C GLU A 68 -25.16 22.81 -3.92
N GLN A 69 -24.28 23.12 -4.87
CA GLN A 69 -24.57 23.85 -6.10
C GLN A 69 -25.03 22.95 -7.26
N ARG A 70 -25.22 21.65 -7.01
CA ARG A 70 -25.66 20.67 -8.03
C ARG A 70 -27.03 21.04 -8.62
N GLU A 71 -27.18 20.91 -9.93
CA GLU A 71 -28.45 21.19 -10.60
C GLU A 71 -29.53 20.15 -10.28
N VAL A 72 -30.79 20.57 -10.30
CA VAL A 72 -31.94 19.68 -10.08
C VAL A 72 -32.28 18.98 -11.39
N SER A 73 -32.13 17.65 -11.40
CA SER A 73 -32.33 16.80 -12.57
C SER A 73 -33.17 15.58 -12.21
N ARG A 74 -34.48 15.80 -12.01
CA ARG A 74 -35.44 14.76 -11.57
C ARG A 74 -35.67 13.61 -12.57
N HIS A 75 -35.18 13.74 -13.79
CA HIS A 75 -35.23 12.68 -14.80
C HIS A 75 -34.09 11.66 -14.64
N LEU A 76 -33.11 11.94 -13.78
CA LEU A 76 -31.93 11.11 -13.55
C LEU A 76 -32.11 10.17 -12.35
N ARG A 77 -31.48 9.00 -12.45
CA ARG A 77 -31.30 8.06 -11.34
C ARG A 77 -29.98 8.36 -10.64
N CYS A 78 -30.00 8.47 -9.32
CA CYS A 78 -28.81 8.73 -8.51
C CYS A 78 -28.35 7.45 -7.81
N LEU A 79 -27.14 7.01 -8.12
CA LEU A 79 -26.40 6.01 -7.36
C LEU A 79 -25.55 6.75 -6.34
N VAL A 80 -25.82 6.57 -5.05
CA VAL A 80 -25.05 7.21 -3.98
C VAL A 80 -24.11 6.17 -3.40
N TYR A 81 -22.79 6.39 -3.45
CA TYR A 81 -21.82 5.51 -2.79
C TYR A 81 -20.97 6.32 -1.81
N VAL A 82 -21.19 6.09 -0.51
CA VAL A 82 -20.65 6.97 0.53
C VAL A 82 -20.24 6.21 1.80
N LYS A 83 -19.39 6.82 2.62
CA LYS A 83 -19.00 6.26 3.91
C LYS A 83 -20.03 6.64 4.99
N PRO A 84 -20.45 5.73 5.88
CA PRO A 84 -21.48 6.02 6.91
C PRO A 84 -20.92 6.85 8.08
N THR A 85 -20.36 8.02 7.78
CA THR A 85 -19.94 9.01 8.78
C THR A 85 -21.09 9.95 9.13
N GLU A 86 -21.07 10.54 10.33
CA GLU A 86 -22.09 11.53 10.69
C GLU A 86 -22.09 12.75 9.75
N GLU A 87 -20.93 13.17 9.26
CA GLU A 87 -20.83 14.27 8.28
C GLU A 87 -21.54 13.92 6.97
N THR A 88 -21.21 12.77 6.37
CA THR A 88 -21.86 12.27 5.16
C THR A 88 -23.37 12.11 5.37
N LEU A 89 -23.78 11.57 6.52
CA LEU A 89 -25.18 11.38 6.86
C LEU A 89 -25.93 12.71 6.87
N GLN A 90 -25.36 13.78 7.45
CA GLN A 90 -25.99 15.10 7.43
C GLN A 90 -26.17 15.67 6.02
N HIS A 91 -25.27 15.36 5.09
CA HIS A 91 -25.42 15.74 3.69
C HIS A 91 -26.51 14.91 2.99
N LEU A 92 -26.58 13.60 3.26
CA LEU A 92 -27.64 12.72 2.78
C LEU A 92 -29.03 13.16 3.27
N LEU A 93 -29.19 13.46 4.56
CA LEU A 93 -30.46 13.91 5.12
C LEU A 93 -30.94 15.21 4.47
N ARG A 94 -30.02 16.14 4.19
CA ARG A 94 -30.34 17.38 3.45
C ARG A 94 -30.74 17.11 2.01
N GLU A 95 -30.07 16.18 1.34
CA GLU A 95 -30.38 15.76 -0.02
C GLU A 95 -31.77 15.12 -0.10
N LEU A 96 -32.13 14.22 0.82
CA LEU A 96 -33.41 13.49 0.79
C LEU A 96 -34.62 14.37 1.13
N ARG A 97 -34.46 15.39 1.98
CA ARG A 97 -35.53 16.38 2.24
C ARG A 97 -35.90 17.20 1.01
N ASN A 98 -34.93 17.46 0.13
CA ASN A 98 -35.11 18.22 -1.10
C ASN A 98 -34.40 17.51 -2.27
N PRO A 99 -34.93 16.36 -2.72
CA PRO A 99 -34.24 15.50 -3.68
C PRO A 99 -34.06 16.22 -5.01
N ARG A 100 -32.81 16.26 -5.45
CA ARG A 100 -32.40 16.83 -6.74
C ARG A 100 -32.61 15.85 -7.90
N TYR A 101 -32.63 14.56 -7.61
CA TYR A 101 -32.80 13.49 -8.58
C TYR A 101 -34.13 12.76 -8.39
N GLY A 102 -34.55 11.97 -9.38
CA GLY A 102 -35.86 11.31 -9.36
C GLY A 102 -35.91 10.02 -8.55
N GLU A 103 -34.77 9.37 -8.34
CA GLU A 103 -34.64 8.10 -7.65
C GLU A 103 -33.24 8.00 -7.02
N TYR A 104 -33.15 7.43 -5.82
CA TYR A 104 -31.88 7.22 -5.10
C TYR A 104 -31.68 5.74 -4.77
N GLN A 105 -30.49 5.23 -5.08
CA GLN A 105 -29.99 3.95 -4.59
C GLN A 105 -28.74 4.21 -3.76
N ILE A 106 -28.81 3.93 -2.46
CA ILE A 106 -27.77 4.27 -1.50
C ILE A 106 -26.94 3.03 -1.17
N PHE A 107 -25.63 3.16 -1.37
CA PHE A 107 -24.62 2.16 -1.08
C PHE A 107 -23.67 2.70 -0.02
N PHE A 108 -23.61 2.05 1.14
CA PHE A 108 -22.68 2.44 2.20
C PHE A 108 -21.40 1.62 2.13
N SER A 109 -20.25 2.26 2.34
CA SER A 109 -18.94 1.58 2.28
C SER A 109 -18.64 0.67 3.47
N ASN A 110 -19.48 0.69 4.51
CA ASN A 110 -19.35 -0.11 5.73
C ASN A 110 -20.72 -0.29 6.41
N ILE A 111 -20.76 -0.99 7.55
CA ILE A 111 -21.96 -1.25 8.35
C ILE A 111 -22.65 0.07 8.75
N VAL A 112 -23.97 0.11 8.62
CA VAL A 112 -24.82 1.24 9.01
C VAL A 112 -25.63 0.88 10.24
N SER A 113 -25.71 1.79 11.21
CA SER A 113 -26.53 1.55 12.39
C SER A 113 -28.02 1.72 12.11
N LYS A 114 -28.88 1.02 12.87
CA LYS A 114 -30.34 1.16 12.76
C LYS A 114 -30.82 2.61 12.95
N SER A 115 -30.23 3.33 13.91
CA SER A 115 -30.54 4.75 14.14
C SER A 115 -30.24 5.63 12.92
N GLN A 116 -29.15 5.36 12.20
CA GLN A 116 -28.83 6.10 10.98
C GLN A 116 -29.83 5.77 9.85
N LEU A 117 -30.28 4.52 9.74
CA LEU A 117 -31.33 4.12 8.79
C LEU A 117 -32.68 4.77 9.11
N GLU A 118 -33.07 4.81 10.40
CA GLU A 118 -34.30 5.47 10.86
C GLU A 118 -34.28 6.96 10.50
N ARG A 119 -33.17 7.67 10.77
CA ARG A 119 -33.00 9.07 10.41
C ARG A 119 -33.11 9.32 8.91
N LEU A 120 -32.56 8.42 8.07
CA LEU A 120 -32.68 8.49 6.62
C LEU A 120 -34.13 8.33 6.17
N ALA A 121 -34.84 7.34 6.73
CA ALA A 121 -36.24 7.09 6.43
C ALA A 121 -37.13 8.28 6.84
N GLU A 122 -36.88 8.89 8.00
CA GLU A 122 -37.59 10.11 8.45
C GLU A 122 -37.34 11.33 7.56
N SER A 123 -36.25 11.36 6.80
CA SER A 123 -35.92 12.48 5.91
C SER A 123 -36.32 12.24 4.45
N ASP A 124 -36.81 11.06 4.10
CA ASP A 124 -37.25 10.69 2.74
C ASP A 124 -38.77 10.88 2.57
N ASP A 125 -39.26 12.10 2.83
CA ASP A 125 -40.68 12.45 2.76
C ASP A 125 -41.31 12.20 1.36
N LEU A 126 -40.47 12.18 0.32
CA LEU A 126 -40.89 11.98 -1.07
C LEU A 126 -40.69 10.54 -1.57
N GLU A 127 -40.33 9.61 -0.67
CA GLU A 127 -40.14 8.19 -0.95
C GLU A 127 -39.22 7.94 -2.17
N ALA A 128 -38.15 8.74 -2.29
CA ALA A 128 -37.26 8.74 -3.43
C ALA A 128 -36.21 7.62 -3.34
N VAL A 129 -35.94 7.08 -2.14
CA VAL A 129 -34.98 6.01 -1.93
C VAL A 129 -35.60 4.66 -2.27
N THR A 130 -35.08 4.00 -3.31
CA THR A 130 -35.59 2.68 -3.76
C THR A 130 -34.76 1.51 -3.26
N LYS A 131 -33.51 1.77 -2.84
CA LYS A 131 -32.59 0.74 -2.37
C LYS A 131 -31.58 1.31 -1.39
N VAL A 132 -31.31 0.55 -0.33
CA VAL A 132 -30.20 0.78 0.59
C VAL A 132 -29.41 -0.54 0.72
N GLU A 133 -28.11 -0.49 0.54
CA GLU A 133 -27.24 -1.66 0.58
C GLU A 133 -25.86 -1.35 1.15
N GLU A 134 -25.28 -2.32 1.85
CA GLU A 134 -23.92 -2.23 2.38
C GLU A 134 -22.93 -2.92 1.42
N ILE A 135 -21.83 -2.23 1.15
CA ILE A 135 -20.73 -2.66 0.30
C ILE A 135 -19.44 -2.46 1.09
N PHE A 136 -18.84 -3.56 1.54
CA PHE A 136 -17.71 -3.52 2.48
C PHE A 136 -16.38 -3.17 1.81
N GLN A 137 -16.27 -1.97 1.25
CA GLN A 137 -15.04 -1.46 0.62
C GLN A 137 -14.59 -0.16 1.29
N ASP A 138 -14.20 -0.25 2.56
CA ASP A 138 -13.68 0.85 3.37
C ASP A 138 -12.14 0.86 3.46
N PHE A 139 -11.49 0.56 2.32
CA PHE A 139 -10.04 0.50 2.15
C PHE A 139 -9.67 0.76 0.68
N PHE A 140 -8.41 1.12 0.44
CA PHE A 140 -7.89 1.39 -0.90
C PHE A 140 -7.15 0.18 -1.45
N ILE A 141 -7.52 -0.22 -2.66
CA ILE A 141 -6.89 -1.33 -3.39
C ILE A 141 -5.83 -0.73 -4.32
N LEU A 142 -4.58 -1.11 -4.11
CA LEU A 142 -3.43 -0.55 -4.84
C LEU A 142 -2.89 -1.54 -5.86
N ASN A 143 -2.66 -2.78 -5.43
CA ASN A 143 -2.29 -3.91 -6.27
C ASN A 143 -3.26 -5.08 -6.02
N GLN A 144 -3.13 -6.17 -6.79
CA GLN A 144 -3.92 -7.39 -6.63
C GLN A 144 -3.85 -7.98 -5.20
N ASP A 145 -2.70 -7.82 -4.55
CA ASP A 145 -2.34 -8.36 -3.23
C ASP A 145 -1.91 -7.27 -2.24
N LEU A 146 -2.19 -5.99 -2.54
CA LEU A 146 -1.85 -4.85 -1.68
C LEU A 146 -3.04 -3.91 -1.45
N PHE A 147 -3.37 -3.66 -0.18
CA PHE A 147 -4.32 -2.62 0.22
C PHE A 147 -3.72 -1.62 1.23
N SER A 148 -4.37 -0.48 1.38
CA SER A 148 -4.03 0.53 2.39
C SER A 148 -5.26 1.22 2.95
N PHE A 149 -5.19 1.69 4.19
CA PHE A 149 -6.23 2.56 4.77
C PHE A 149 -5.98 4.05 4.52
N ASP A 150 -4.80 4.44 4.00
CA ASP A 150 -4.37 5.85 3.82
C ASP A 150 -4.51 6.67 5.13
N LEU A 151 -4.18 6.04 6.26
CA LEU A 151 -4.23 6.64 7.60
C LEU A 151 -2.83 7.02 8.06
N GLN A 152 -2.62 8.30 8.35
CA GLN A 152 -1.39 8.79 8.92
C GLN A 152 -1.33 8.46 10.43
N PRO A 153 -0.14 8.21 11.01
CA PRO A 153 0.00 7.87 12.44
C PRO A 153 -0.72 8.81 13.41
N ARG A 154 -0.75 10.11 13.12
CA ARG A 154 -1.46 11.11 13.94
C ARG A 154 -2.99 10.96 13.93
N GLU A 155 -3.54 10.30 12.92
CA GLU A 155 -4.97 10.07 12.78
C GLU A 155 -5.46 8.87 13.57
N PHE A 156 -4.55 7.93 13.89
CA PHE A 156 -4.92 6.70 14.60
C PHE A 156 -4.24 6.50 15.96
N LEU A 157 -3.13 7.17 16.26
CA LEU A 157 -2.43 7.09 17.54
C LEU A 157 -2.52 8.41 18.33
N SER A 158 -2.85 8.32 19.63
CA SER A 158 -2.69 9.43 20.58
C SER A 158 -1.22 9.67 20.93
N ASN A 159 -0.49 8.57 21.09
CA ASN A 159 0.95 8.51 21.26
C ASN A 159 1.45 7.18 20.69
N LYS A 160 2.77 6.96 20.70
CA LYS A 160 3.41 5.77 20.10
C LYS A 160 2.80 4.42 20.48
N LEU A 161 2.30 4.28 21.72
CA LEU A 161 1.85 3.00 22.27
C LEU A 161 0.34 2.96 22.52
N VAL A 162 -0.38 4.04 22.19
CA VAL A 162 -1.77 4.22 22.58
C VAL A 162 -2.58 4.71 21.38
N TRP A 163 -3.59 3.92 21.05
CA TRP A 163 -4.61 4.28 20.08
C TRP A 163 -5.30 5.60 20.44
N SER A 164 -5.67 6.36 19.41
CA SER A 164 -6.63 7.45 19.57
C SER A 164 -8.05 6.92 19.69
N GLU A 165 -8.92 7.72 20.32
CA GLU A 165 -10.32 7.35 20.60
C GLU A 165 -11.07 6.93 19.32
N GLY A 166 -10.90 7.66 18.21
CA GLY A 166 -11.50 7.30 16.91
C GLY A 166 -10.61 6.42 16.02
N GLY A 167 -9.30 6.42 16.24
CA GLY A 167 -8.33 5.72 15.40
C GLY A 167 -8.49 4.21 15.39
N LEU A 168 -8.67 3.64 16.59
CA LEU A 168 -8.88 2.20 16.75
C LEU A 168 -10.15 1.76 16.02
N THR A 169 -11.27 2.46 16.24
CA THR A 169 -12.54 2.16 15.58
C THR A 169 -12.43 2.27 14.06
N LYS A 170 -11.76 3.29 13.52
CA LYS A 170 -11.52 3.42 12.07
C LYS A 170 -10.75 2.23 11.52
N CYS A 171 -9.62 1.86 12.14
CA CYS A 171 -8.82 0.72 11.71
C CYS A 171 -9.58 -0.60 11.83
N THR A 172 -10.32 -0.82 12.92
CA THR A 172 -11.15 -2.01 13.12
C THR A 172 -12.20 -2.11 12.01
N ASN A 173 -12.94 -1.04 11.73
CA ASN A 173 -13.99 -1.02 10.71
C ASN A 173 -13.44 -1.29 9.31
N SER A 174 -12.30 -0.69 8.96
CA SER A 174 -11.64 -0.92 7.67
C SER A 174 -11.09 -2.35 7.56
N LEU A 175 -10.55 -2.91 8.64
CA LEU A 175 -10.04 -4.29 8.61
C LEU A 175 -11.16 -5.32 8.55
N VAL A 176 -12.25 -5.12 9.31
CA VAL A 176 -13.49 -5.92 9.19
C VAL A 176 -14.04 -5.83 7.76
N SER A 177 -14.03 -4.63 7.16
CA SER A 177 -14.42 -4.44 5.76
C SER A 177 -13.58 -5.26 4.78
N VAL A 178 -12.26 -5.38 4.99
CA VAL A 178 -11.37 -6.26 4.20
C VAL A 178 -11.77 -7.73 4.37
N LEU A 179 -12.03 -8.18 5.60
CA LEU A 179 -12.43 -9.56 5.87
C LEU A 179 -13.75 -9.92 5.19
N LEU A 180 -14.75 -9.03 5.25
CA LEU A 180 -16.04 -9.20 4.60
C LEU A 180 -15.94 -9.17 3.08
N SER A 181 -15.13 -8.25 2.54
CA SER A 181 -14.79 -8.18 1.11
C SER A 181 -14.26 -9.50 0.56
N LEU A 182 -13.34 -10.12 1.31
CA LEU A 182 -12.69 -11.37 0.93
C LEU A 182 -13.49 -12.61 1.34
N LYS A 183 -14.60 -12.44 2.07
CA LYS A 183 -15.42 -13.50 2.67
C LYS A 183 -14.60 -14.45 3.55
N ILE A 184 -13.75 -13.88 4.40
CA ILE A 184 -12.84 -14.60 5.27
C ILE A 184 -13.24 -14.41 6.73
N LYS A 185 -13.38 -15.51 7.47
CA LYS A 185 -13.43 -15.55 8.93
C LYS A 185 -12.11 -16.14 9.45
N PRO A 186 -11.16 -15.31 9.90
CA PRO A 186 -9.80 -15.77 10.18
C PRO A 186 -9.57 -16.15 11.65
N ASP A 187 -8.57 -16.98 11.90
CA ASP A 187 -7.86 -17.03 13.17
C ASP A 187 -6.95 -15.80 13.29
N ILE A 188 -7.06 -15.07 14.41
CA ILE A 188 -6.34 -13.81 14.58
C ILE A 188 -5.08 -14.03 15.42
N ARG A 189 -3.94 -13.75 14.80
CA ARG A 189 -2.62 -13.72 15.44
C ARG A 189 -2.04 -12.32 15.40
N TYR A 190 -1.25 -11.99 16.41
CA TYR A 190 -0.66 -10.65 16.53
C TYR A 190 0.72 -10.69 17.18
N GLU A 191 1.53 -9.68 16.87
CA GLU A 191 2.84 -9.45 17.48
C GLU A 191 2.68 -9.24 19.01
N GLY A 192 3.10 -10.23 19.79
CA GLY A 192 2.79 -10.33 21.22
C GLY A 192 3.52 -9.32 22.11
N ALA A 193 4.56 -8.67 21.57
CA ALA A 193 5.26 -7.56 22.21
C ALA A 193 4.56 -6.20 22.00
N SER A 194 3.64 -6.10 21.02
CA SER A 194 2.96 -4.86 20.68
C SER A 194 1.57 -4.75 21.33
N LYS A 195 1.41 -3.77 22.21
CA LYS A 195 0.12 -3.45 22.84
C LYS A 195 -0.91 -2.91 21.85
N ILE A 196 -0.46 -2.20 20.81
CA ILE A 196 -1.36 -1.67 19.79
C ILE A 196 -1.90 -2.80 18.91
N CYS A 197 -1.07 -3.79 18.55
CA CYS A 197 -1.51 -5.00 17.87
C CYS A 197 -2.51 -5.80 18.71
N GLU A 198 -2.21 -6.03 20.00
CA GLU A 198 -3.11 -6.73 20.90
C GLU A 198 -4.49 -6.06 20.97
N ARG A 199 -4.52 -4.72 21.07
CA ARG A 199 -5.79 -4.00 21.17
C ARG A 199 -6.60 -4.11 19.87
N LEU A 200 -5.98 -3.94 18.71
CA LEU A 200 -6.66 -4.08 17.43
C LEU A 200 -7.19 -5.51 17.24
N ALA A 201 -6.37 -6.51 17.53
CA ALA A 201 -6.75 -7.92 17.42
C ALA A 201 -8.00 -8.24 18.28
N LYS A 202 -8.07 -7.71 19.51
CA LYS A 202 -9.23 -7.86 20.40
C LYS A 202 -10.50 -7.21 19.84
N GLU A 203 -10.42 -5.98 19.33
CA GLU A 203 -11.57 -5.29 18.76
C GLU A 203 -12.09 -5.97 17.50
N VAL A 204 -11.19 -6.45 16.63
CA VAL A 204 -11.57 -7.18 15.41
C VAL A 204 -12.23 -8.50 15.76
N SER A 205 -11.67 -9.25 16.71
CA SER A 205 -12.28 -10.48 17.24
C SER A 205 -13.68 -10.22 17.81
N TYR A 206 -13.83 -9.14 18.60
CA TYR A 206 -15.12 -8.73 19.16
C TYR A 206 -16.15 -8.40 18.07
N GLU A 207 -15.79 -7.62 17.05
CA GLU A 207 -16.73 -7.29 15.96
C GLU A 207 -17.07 -8.50 15.08
N ILE A 208 -16.15 -9.45 14.88
CA ILE A 208 -16.46 -10.73 14.21
C ILE A 208 -17.48 -11.52 15.05
N GLY A 209 -17.23 -11.69 16.35
CA GLY A 209 -18.12 -12.46 17.24
C GLY A 209 -19.51 -11.85 17.37
N LYS A 210 -19.58 -10.52 17.50
CA LYS A 210 -20.84 -9.75 17.53
C LYS A 210 -21.66 -9.90 16.27
N ASN A 211 -21.01 -9.97 15.10
CA ASN A 211 -21.67 -10.04 13.80
C ASN A 211 -21.62 -11.45 13.16
N GLU A 212 -21.29 -12.48 13.94
CA GLU A 212 -20.97 -13.81 13.43
C GLU A 212 -22.06 -14.38 12.53
N ARG A 213 -23.31 -14.40 13.01
CA ARG A 213 -24.47 -14.95 12.29
C ARG A 213 -25.00 -14.05 11.18
N THR A 214 -24.57 -12.78 11.14
CA THR A 214 -25.13 -11.78 10.22
C THR A 214 -24.23 -11.58 9.01
N PHE A 215 -22.93 -11.41 9.24
CA PHE A 215 -21.97 -11.05 8.20
C PHE A 215 -20.84 -12.08 8.01
N PHE A 216 -20.58 -12.94 8.99
CA PHE A 216 -19.46 -13.90 8.98
C PHE A 216 -19.92 -15.37 8.91
N ASP A 217 -21.16 -15.63 8.52
CA ASP A 217 -21.69 -16.98 8.28
C ASP A 217 -21.26 -17.46 6.88
N PHE A 218 -19.96 -17.70 6.73
CA PHE A 218 -19.34 -18.18 5.50
C PHE A 218 -19.27 -19.72 5.49
N PRO A 219 -19.22 -20.35 4.30
CA PRO A 219 -18.96 -21.77 4.19
C PRO A 219 -17.66 -22.16 4.91
N VAL A 220 -17.68 -23.30 5.59
CA VAL A 220 -16.48 -23.86 6.22
C VAL A 220 -15.45 -24.15 5.14
N MET A 221 -14.22 -23.65 5.34
CA MET A 221 -13.09 -23.91 4.45
C MET A 221 -12.24 -25.06 4.98
N ASP A 222 -11.55 -25.76 4.08
CA ASP A 222 -10.69 -26.90 4.43
C ASP A 222 -9.53 -26.50 5.36
N SER A 223 -9.06 -25.26 5.24
CA SER A 223 -8.02 -24.68 6.08
C SER A 223 -8.47 -23.30 6.56
N THR A 224 -8.39 -23.06 7.87
CA THR A 224 -8.78 -21.78 8.47
C THR A 224 -7.84 -20.66 8.01
N PRO A 225 -8.36 -19.55 7.47
CA PRO A 225 -7.54 -18.40 7.13
C PRO A 225 -6.88 -17.78 8.35
N VAL A 226 -5.76 -17.09 8.14
CA VAL A 226 -5.05 -16.38 9.21
C VAL A 226 -5.03 -14.88 8.94
N LEU A 227 -5.39 -14.09 9.95
CA LEU A 227 -5.11 -12.67 10.00
C LEU A 227 -3.93 -12.47 10.94
N LEU A 228 -2.82 -11.96 10.42
CA LEU A 228 -1.62 -11.68 11.19
C LEU A 228 -1.40 -10.16 11.29
N ILE A 229 -1.48 -9.64 12.52
CA ILE A 229 -1.32 -8.22 12.83
C ILE A 229 0.11 -7.95 13.32
N LEU A 230 0.83 -7.13 12.54
CA LEU A 230 2.23 -6.79 12.74
C LEU A 230 2.38 -5.32 13.16
N ASP A 231 3.49 -5.00 13.81
CA ASP A 231 3.85 -3.64 14.21
C ASP A 231 5.07 -3.20 13.39
N ARG A 232 5.01 -2.07 12.69
CA ARG A 232 6.13 -1.56 11.89
C ARG A 232 7.41 -1.39 12.72
N ASN A 233 7.30 -1.24 14.04
CA ASN A 233 8.45 -1.12 14.91
C ASN A 233 9.27 -2.42 15.03
N THR A 234 8.80 -3.58 14.58
CA THR A 234 9.59 -4.83 14.63
C THR A 234 10.70 -4.86 13.59
N ASP A 235 10.47 -4.24 12.44
CA ASP A 235 11.48 -4.10 11.39
C ASP A 235 11.53 -2.62 10.95
N PRO A 236 12.38 -1.82 11.63
CA PRO A 236 12.62 -0.43 11.29
C PRO A 236 13.61 -0.25 10.12
N ILE A 237 14.30 -1.31 9.68
CA ILE A 237 15.34 -1.24 8.63
C ILE A 237 14.69 -1.11 7.26
N THR A 238 13.74 -1.98 6.91
CA THR A 238 13.08 -2.00 5.60
C THR A 238 12.59 -0.63 5.12
N PRO A 239 11.84 0.17 5.91
CA PRO A 239 11.40 1.50 5.47
C PRO A 239 12.52 2.55 5.38
N LEU A 240 13.72 2.31 5.91
CA LEU A 240 14.85 3.22 5.83
C LEU A 240 15.73 3.02 4.59
N LEU A 241 15.75 1.82 4.02
CA LEU A 241 16.64 1.50 2.90
C LEU A 241 16.15 2.12 1.59
N GLN A 242 17.11 2.52 0.73
CA GLN A 242 16.77 2.92 -0.63
C GLN A 242 16.13 1.76 -1.40
N PRO A 243 14.94 1.96 -2.01
CA PRO A 243 14.38 0.97 -2.89
C PRO A 243 15.02 1.03 -4.27
N TRP A 244 15.06 -0.13 -4.94
CA TRP A 244 15.63 -0.27 -6.30
C TRP A 244 14.66 -0.87 -7.32
N THR A 245 13.42 -1.12 -6.91
CA THR A 245 12.36 -1.66 -7.74
C THR A 245 11.46 -0.55 -8.27
N TYR A 246 10.96 -0.68 -9.50
CA TYR A 246 10.35 0.45 -10.22
C TYR A 246 9.24 1.17 -9.44
N GLN A 247 8.23 0.47 -8.93
CA GLN A 247 7.13 1.09 -8.15
C GLN A 247 7.66 1.74 -6.86
N SER A 248 8.57 1.08 -6.16
CA SER A 248 9.14 1.54 -4.90
C SER A 248 9.98 2.81 -5.09
N MET A 249 10.78 2.88 -6.16
CA MET A 249 11.57 4.07 -6.52
C MET A 249 10.68 5.25 -6.88
N ILE A 250 9.59 5.03 -7.63
CA ILE A 250 8.64 6.11 -7.92
C ILE A 250 8.08 6.68 -6.61
N ASN A 251 7.70 5.82 -5.66
CA ASN A 251 7.19 6.28 -4.38
C ASN A 251 8.22 7.08 -3.57
N GLU A 252 9.48 6.65 -3.56
CA GLU A 252 10.54 7.30 -2.77
C GLU A 252 10.97 8.66 -3.36
N TYR A 253 11.17 8.73 -4.68
CA TYR A 253 11.78 9.92 -5.30
C TYR A 253 10.78 10.92 -5.87
N ILE A 254 9.59 10.46 -6.24
CA ILE A 254 8.56 11.29 -6.89
C ILE A 254 7.30 11.36 -6.01
N GLY A 255 6.92 10.22 -5.42
CA GLY A 255 5.71 10.04 -4.63
C GLY A 255 4.58 9.41 -5.44
N ILE A 256 3.88 8.44 -4.83
CA ILE A 256 2.64 7.88 -5.36
C ILE A 256 1.53 8.22 -4.38
N LYS A 257 0.53 9.00 -4.83
CA LYS A 257 -0.67 9.26 -4.04
C LYS A 257 -1.87 8.66 -4.73
N ARG A 258 -2.38 7.55 -4.20
CA ARG A 258 -3.56 6.83 -4.72
C ARG A 258 -3.40 6.54 -6.22
N ASN A 259 -2.28 5.90 -6.57
CA ASN A 259 -1.89 5.56 -7.95
C ASN A 259 -1.70 6.75 -8.90
N ILE A 260 -1.62 7.99 -8.39
CA ILE A 260 -1.29 9.18 -9.17
C ILE A 260 0.13 9.63 -8.83
N VAL A 261 0.91 9.90 -9.87
CA VAL A 261 2.24 10.51 -9.79
C VAL A 261 2.17 11.93 -10.31
N ASP A 262 2.69 12.87 -9.53
CA ASP A 262 2.73 14.28 -9.87
C ASP A 262 4.14 14.67 -10.36
N LEU A 263 4.26 14.87 -11.66
CA LEU A 263 5.48 15.29 -12.36
C LEU A 263 5.52 16.80 -12.61
N SER A 264 4.60 17.61 -12.05
CA SER A 264 4.57 19.07 -12.27
C SER A 264 5.85 19.80 -11.84
N LYS A 265 6.63 19.19 -10.93
CA LYS A 265 7.93 19.71 -10.48
C LYS A 265 9.10 19.34 -11.40
N VAL A 266 8.87 18.48 -12.39
CA VAL A 266 9.91 18.03 -13.33
C VAL A 266 10.19 19.13 -14.36
N PRO A 267 11.45 19.53 -14.57
CA PRO A 267 11.79 20.57 -15.53
C PRO A 267 11.36 20.19 -16.95
N ARG A 268 10.68 21.12 -17.66
CA ARG A 268 10.26 20.98 -19.07
C ARG A 268 9.35 19.77 -19.32
N ILE A 269 8.53 19.38 -18.33
CA ILE A 269 7.52 18.35 -18.52
C ILE A 269 6.39 18.87 -19.42
N ASP A 270 5.81 17.97 -20.20
CA ASP A 270 4.61 18.26 -20.97
C ASP A 270 3.41 18.42 -20.04
N LYS A 271 2.49 19.33 -20.35
CA LYS A 271 1.28 19.56 -19.56
C LYS A 271 0.43 18.30 -19.44
N ASP A 272 0.40 17.51 -20.52
CA ASP A 272 -0.34 16.24 -20.57
C ASP A 272 0.28 15.14 -19.68
N LEU A 273 1.51 15.35 -19.20
CA LEU A 273 2.25 14.41 -18.35
C LEU A 273 2.47 14.92 -16.92
N GLU A 274 1.90 16.07 -16.55
CA GLU A 274 2.04 16.61 -15.19
C GLU A 274 1.44 15.68 -14.13
N LYS A 275 0.34 15.01 -14.45
CA LYS A 275 -0.30 14.02 -13.55
C LYS A 275 -0.59 12.76 -14.33
N VAL A 276 0.04 11.67 -13.90
CA VAL A 276 -0.07 10.38 -14.59
C VAL A 276 -0.55 9.30 -13.63
N THR A 277 -1.41 8.42 -14.13
CA THR A 277 -1.95 7.29 -13.36
C THR A 277 -1.11 6.03 -13.60
N LEU A 278 -0.80 5.33 -12.52
CA LEU A 278 -0.09 4.06 -12.47
C LEU A 278 -0.99 2.96 -11.91
N SER A 279 -1.53 2.12 -12.78
CA SER A 279 -2.35 0.98 -12.37
C SER A 279 -1.92 -0.26 -13.15
N SER A 280 -1.52 -1.31 -12.45
CA SER A 280 -1.12 -2.58 -13.06
C SER A 280 -2.29 -3.31 -13.74
N LYS A 281 -3.53 -2.94 -13.39
CA LYS A 281 -4.74 -3.44 -14.04
C LYS A 281 -4.93 -2.88 -15.44
N GLN A 282 -4.63 -1.59 -15.63
CA GLN A 282 -4.89 -0.85 -16.88
C GLN A 282 -3.65 -0.69 -17.74
N ASP A 283 -2.46 -0.77 -17.15
CA ASP A 283 -1.19 -0.56 -17.81
C ASP A 283 -0.36 -1.85 -17.84
N ALA A 284 -0.28 -2.45 -19.02
CA ALA A 284 0.49 -3.65 -19.26
C ALA A 284 2.00 -3.46 -19.06
N PHE A 285 2.54 -2.31 -19.47
CA PHE A 285 3.97 -2.03 -19.29
C PHE A 285 4.29 -1.91 -17.81
N PHE A 286 3.48 -1.15 -17.05
CA PHE A 286 3.68 -1.02 -15.61
C PHE A 286 3.56 -2.37 -14.90
N ARG A 287 2.53 -3.17 -15.19
CA ARG A 287 2.35 -4.49 -14.60
C ARG A 287 3.57 -5.39 -14.80
N ASP A 288 4.16 -5.37 -15.99
CA ASP A 288 5.28 -6.25 -16.34
C ASP A 288 6.63 -5.71 -15.81
N THR A 289 6.69 -4.46 -15.35
CA THR A 289 7.93 -3.78 -14.94
C THR A 289 7.97 -3.25 -13.51
N MET A 290 6.82 -3.16 -12.82
CA MET A 290 6.67 -2.51 -11.51
C MET A 290 7.60 -3.08 -10.42
N TYR A 291 7.97 -4.36 -10.54
CA TYR A 291 8.81 -5.08 -9.59
C TYR A 291 10.22 -5.35 -10.11
N LEU A 292 10.56 -4.91 -11.32
CA LEU A 292 11.92 -5.05 -11.85
C LEU A 292 12.87 -4.08 -11.16
N ASN A 293 14.11 -4.50 -10.99
CA ASN A 293 15.15 -3.60 -10.51
C ASN A 293 15.49 -2.54 -11.57
N PHE A 294 16.10 -1.44 -11.15
CA PHE A 294 16.38 -0.30 -12.03
C PHE A 294 17.25 -0.65 -13.26
N GLY A 295 18.17 -1.60 -13.12
CA GLY A 295 19.00 -2.08 -14.23
C GLY A 295 18.17 -2.84 -15.28
N GLU A 296 17.41 -3.83 -14.83
CA GLU A 296 16.49 -4.62 -15.68
C GLU A 296 15.40 -3.75 -16.32
N LEU A 297 14.90 -2.77 -15.58
CA LEU A 297 13.97 -1.77 -16.08
C LEU A 297 14.57 -1.01 -17.26
N GLY A 298 15.82 -0.56 -17.14
CA GLY A 298 16.55 0.10 -18.22
C GLY A 298 16.61 -0.73 -19.50
N ASP A 299 16.88 -2.03 -19.37
CA ASP A 299 16.91 -2.95 -20.51
C ASP A 299 15.53 -3.20 -21.12
N LYS A 300 14.50 -3.36 -20.29
CA LYS A 300 13.10 -3.47 -20.75
C LYS A 300 12.63 -2.23 -21.48
N VAL A 301 12.98 -1.05 -20.96
CA VAL A 301 12.70 0.24 -21.57
C VAL A 301 13.37 0.34 -22.95
N LYS A 302 14.65 -0.02 -23.06
CA LYS A 302 15.36 -0.07 -24.35
C LYS A 302 14.67 -1.02 -25.33
N GLN A 303 14.30 -2.23 -24.90
CA GLN A 303 13.58 -3.20 -25.75
C GLN A 303 12.25 -2.64 -26.25
N TYR A 304 11.51 -1.96 -25.37
CA TYR A 304 10.23 -1.37 -25.69
C TYR A 304 10.37 -0.27 -26.76
N VAL A 305 11.32 0.65 -26.57
CA VAL A 305 11.60 1.73 -27.53
C VAL A 305 12.09 1.17 -28.87
N THR A 306 12.95 0.16 -28.88
CA THR A 306 13.42 -0.48 -30.13
C THR A 306 12.27 -1.15 -30.90
N THR A 307 11.39 -1.89 -30.21
CA THR A 307 10.21 -2.51 -30.83
C THR A 307 9.31 -1.47 -31.51
N TYR A 308 9.19 -0.29 -30.89
CA TYR A 308 8.43 0.83 -31.44
C TYR A 308 9.15 1.53 -32.61
N LYS A 309 10.46 1.69 -32.52
CA LYS A 309 11.30 2.21 -33.60
C LYS A 309 11.19 1.34 -34.85
N ASP A 310 11.21 0.02 -34.70
CA ASP A 310 11.08 -0.93 -35.81
C ASP A 310 9.70 -0.82 -36.47
N LYS A 311 8.63 -0.65 -35.68
CA LYS A 311 7.27 -0.40 -36.19
C LYS A 311 7.11 0.93 -36.95
N THR A 312 7.94 1.91 -36.64
CA THR A 312 7.86 3.27 -37.21
C THR A 312 8.97 3.57 -38.23
N GLN A 313 9.82 2.59 -38.57
CA GLN A 313 10.90 2.69 -39.57
C GLN A 313 11.85 3.90 -39.41
N THR A 314 12.16 4.30 -38.18
CA THR A 314 13.04 5.45 -37.89
C THR A 314 14.50 5.02 -37.69
N ASN A 315 15.48 5.71 -38.30
CA ASN A 315 16.90 5.28 -38.35
C ASN A 315 17.82 5.74 -37.18
N SER A 316 17.30 6.09 -36.01
CA SER A 316 18.13 6.59 -34.89
C SER A 316 18.75 5.47 -34.04
N GLN A 317 20.05 5.53 -33.72
CA GLN A 317 20.67 4.62 -32.74
C GLN A 317 20.25 5.01 -31.32
N ILE A 318 19.88 4.04 -30.48
CA ILE A 318 19.37 4.24 -29.12
C ILE A 318 20.09 3.25 -28.20
N ASN A 319 21.09 3.72 -27.45
CA ASN A 319 21.93 2.86 -26.61
C ASN A 319 21.79 3.19 -25.11
N SER A 320 21.39 4.41 -24.77
CA SER A 320 21.24 4.90 -23.40
C SER A 320 19.82 5.46 -23.11
N ILE A 321 19.50 5.65 -21.83
CA ILE A 321 18.26 6.31 -21.39
C ILE A 321 18.23 7.78 -21.88
N GLU A 322 19.38 8.45 -21.95
CA GLU A 322 19.51 9.80 -22.51
C GLU A 322 19.20 9.82 -24.02
N ASP A 323 19.63 8.81 -24.78
CA ASP A 323 19.28 8.68 -26.20
C ASP A 323 17.77 8.51 -26.39
N ILE A 324 17.13 7.73 -25.52
CA ILE A 324 15.68 7.53 -25.52
C ILE A 324 14.97 8.86 -25.26
N LYS A 325 15.41 9.62 -24.26
CA LYS A 325 14.85 10.94 -23.94
C LYS A 325 14.98 11.90 -25.13
N ASN A 326 16.18 11.97 -25.71
CA ASN A 326 16.46 12.81 -26.88
C ASN A 326 15.64 12.38 -28.11
N PHE A 327 15.41 11.07 -28.30
CA PHE A 327 14.57 10.54 -29.36
C PHE A 327 13.13 11.02 -29.20
N ILE A 328 12.57 10.95 -27.99
CA ILE A 328 11.20 11.37 -27.69
C ILE A 328 11.03 12.89 -27.83
N GLU A 329 12.05 13.68 -27.52
CA GLU A 329 12.06 15.14 -27.77
C GLU A 329 12.12 15.48 -29.26
N LYS A 330 12.87 14.72 -30.06
CA LYS A 330 13.01 14.94 -31.51
C LYS A 330 11.78 14.49 -32.31
N TYR A 331 10.99 13.55 -31.81
CA TYR A 331 9.81 13.03 -32.51
C TYR A 331 8.52 13.17 -31.67
N PRO A 332 7.89 14.37 -31.63
CA PRO A 332 6.66 14.59 -30.86
C PRO A 332 5.47 13.74 -31.33
N GLU A 333 5.43 13.37 -32.62
CA GLU A 333 4.43 12.45 -33.19
C GLU A 333 4.44 11.08 -32.49
N PHE A 334 5.62 10.62 -32.07
CA PHE A 334 5.80 9.39 -31.30
C PHE A 334 5.07 9.44 -29.95
N ARG A 335 5.07 10.60 -29.29
CA ARG A 335 4.36 10.83 -28.02
C ARG A 335 2.85 10.73 -28.20
N LYS A 336 2.33 11.32 -29.29
CA LYS A 336 0.90 11.27 -29.63
C LYS A 336 0.44 9.85 -29.98
N LEU A 337 1.32 9.03 -30.54
CA LEU A 337 1.02 7.65 -30.92
C LEU A 337 1.03 6.69 -29.72
N SER A 338 1.81 6.97 -28.66
CA SER A 338 1.87 6.12 -27.47
C SER A 338 2.07 6.90 -26.17
N GLY A 339 0.96 7.36 -25.59
CA GLY A 339 0.96 8.07 -24.30
C GLY A 339 1.54 7.24 -23.14
N ASN A 340 1.37 5.91 -23.14
CA ASN A 340 1.95 5.04 -22.12
C ASN A 340 3.49 4.98 -22.18
N VAL A 341 4.08 4.96 -23.38
CA VAL A 341 5.54 5.05 -23.53
C VAL A 341 6.03 6.38 -22.95
N ALA A 342 5.44 7.49 -23.40
CA ALA A 342 5.86 8.82 -22.96
C ALA A 342 5.77 8.97 -21.43
N LYS A 343 4.70 8.46 -20.81
CA LYS A 343 4.52 8.41 -19.36
C LYS A 343 5.68 7.70 -18.65
N HIS A 344 5.96 6.44 -19.01
CA HIS A 344 6.99 5.67 -18.32
C HIS A 344 8.40 6.22 -18.56
N MET A 345 8.64 6.81 -19.74
CA MET A 345 9.93 7.44 -20.05
C MET A 345 10.15 8.72 -19.26
N ALA A 346 9.11 9.53 -19.08
CA ALA A 346 9.18 10.72 -18.22
C ALA A 346 9.52 10.34 -16.78
N ILE A 347 8.88 9.29 -16.25
CA ILE A 347 9.14 8.78 -14.90
C ILE A 347 10.58 8.25 -14.80
N VAL A 348 11.01 7.36 -15.70
CA VAL A 348 12.36 6.77 -15.64
C VAL A 348 13.45 7.84 -15.79
N GLY A 349 13.24 8.81 -16.68
CA GLY A 349 14.17 9.93 -16.85
C GLY A 349 14.24 10.83 -15.62
N GLU A 350 13.13 11.03 -14.90
CA GLU A 350 13.13 11.76 -13.63
C GLU A 350 13.82 10.96 -12.51
N LEU A 351 13.59 9.65 -12.43
CA LEU A 351 14.29 8.78 -11.49
C LEU A 351 15.81 8.86 -11.69
N ASP A 352 16.29 8.67 -12.92
CA ASP A 352 17.72 8.78 -13.26
C ASP A 352 18.32 10.13 -12.85
N ARG A 353 17.58 11.22 -13.10
CA ARG A 353 17.99 12.58 -12.69
C ARG A 353 18.10 12.70 -11.16
N GLN A 354 17.14 12.18 -10.41
CA GLN A 354 17.14 12.22 -8.95
C GLN A 354 18.30 11.41 -8.36
N LEU A 355 18.55 10.21 -8.88
CA LEU A 355 19.67 9.37 -8.44
C LEU A 355 21.02 10.08 -8.62
N LYS A 356 21.22 10.75 -9.76
CA LYS A 356 22.44 11.52 -10.08
C LYS A 356 22.61 12.72 -9.14
N ILE A 357 21.57 13.55 -9.00
CA ILE A 357 21.65 14.79 -8.19
C ILE A 357 21.90 14.50 -6.71
N LYS A 358 21.33 13.41 -6.19
CA LYS A 358 21.41 13.05 -4.79
C LYS A 358 22.57 12.09 -4.46
N ASN A 359 23.36 11.69 -5.46
CA ASN A 359 24.45 10.71 -5.33
C ASN A 359 24.00 9.40 -4.64
N ILE A 360 22.85 8.86 -5.08
CA ILE A 360 22.19 7.74 -4.38
C ILE A 360 22.98 6.43 -4.45
N TRP A 361 23.75 6.21 -5.52
CA TRP A 361 24.49 4.96 -5.72
C TRP A 361 25.44 4.66 -4.56
N GLU A 362 26.31 5.62 -4.21
CA GLU A 362 27.26 5.51 -3.11
C GLU A 362 26.55 5.40 -1.74
N ILE A 363 25.49 6.20 -1.55
CA ILE A 363 24.68 6.17 -0.33
C ILE A 363 24.06 4.78 -0.12
N SER A 364 23.44 4.23 -1.17
CA SER A 364 22.75 2.94 -1.08
C SER A 364 23.70 1.77 -0.91
N GLU A 365 24.90 1.81 -1.48
CA GLU A 365 25.91 0.76 -1.28
C GLU A 365 26.25 0.64 0.21
N ILE A 366 26.54 1.76 0.87
CA ILE A 366 26.78 1.78 2.32
C ILE A 366 25.54 1.32 3.09
N GLU A 367 24.33 1.76 2.72
CA GLU A 367 23.09 1.30 3.38
C GLU A 367 22.93 -0.23 3.36
N GLN A 368 23.24 -0.87 2.23
CA GLN A 368 23.15 -2.32 2.09
C GLN A 368 24.23 -3.03 2.92
N ASN A 369 25.47 -2.54 2.87
CA ASN A 369 26.57 -3.09 3.69
C ASN A 369 26.23 -3.03 5.19
N LEU A 370 25.70 -1.90 5.68
CA LEU A 370 25.36 -1.70 7.08
C LEU A 370 24.15 -2.52 7.56
N SER A 371 23.25 -2.91 6.64
CA SER A 371 21.99 -3.57 6.96
C SER A 371 21.98 -5.08 6.72
N ALA A 372 22.75 -5.56 5.75
CA ALA A 372 22.79 -6.98 5.38
C ALA A 372 23.94 -7.74 6.07
N HIS A 373 25.00 -7.05 6.46
CA HIS A 373 26.22 -7.63 7.02
C HIS A 373 26.51 -7.10 8.43
N ASP A 374 27.33 -7.84 9.18
CA ASP A 374 27.90 -7.34 10.42
C ASP A 374 28.85 -6.18 10.10
N ALA A 375 28.56 -4.98 10.62
CA ALA A 375 29.30 -3.78 10.28
C ALA A 375 30.77 -3.89 10.72
N ASN A 376 31.67 -3.97 9.74
CA ASN A 376 33.10 -4.10 10.00
C ASN A 376 33.76 -2.70 10.17
N GLU A 377 35.08 -2.67 10.39
CA GLU A 377 35.82 -1.39 10.51
C GLU A 377 35.85 -0.57 9.20
N GLU A 378 35.83 -1.25 8.06
CA GLU A 378 35.84 -0.61 6.74
C GLU A 378 34.51 0.09 6.46
N ASP A 379 33.39 -0.60 6.70
CA ASP A 379 32.04 -0.05 6.55
C ASP A 379 31.84 1.18 7.45
N PHE A 380 32.36 1.13 8.68
CA PHE A 380 32.30 2.29 9.58
C PHE A 380 33.18 3.45 9.10
N SER A 381 34.38 3.17 8.58
CA SER A 381 35.26 4.18 8.00
C SER A 381 34.59 4.88 6.80
N ASP A 382 33.98 4.11 5.92
CA ASP A 382 33.29 4.62 4.73
C ASP A 382 32.02 5.40 5.10
N LEU A 383 31.27 4.94 6.10
CA LEU A 383 30.18 5.71 6.69
C LEU A 383 30.68 7.09 7.17
N ILE A 384 31.76 7.16 7.95
CA ILE A 384 32.28 8.43 8.46
C ILE A 384 32.73 9.36 7.33
N LYS A 385 33.41 8.83 6.29
CA LYS A 385 33.79 9.60 5.10
C LYS A 385 32.56 10.21 4.43
N LEU A 386 31.50 9.43 4.26
CA LEU A 386 30.28 9.88 3.60
C LEU A 386 29.51 10.91 4.44
N LEU A 387 29.51 10.76 5.77
CA LEU A 387 28.95 11.76 6.69
C LEU A 387 29.71 13.10 6.68
N GLN A 388 31.02 13.08 6.40
CA GLN A 388 31.85 14.29 6.29
C GLN A 388 31.77 14.95 4.91
N ASN A 389 31.30 14.24 3.88
CA ASN A 389 31.15 14.79 2.54
C ASN A 389 30.06 15.89 2.50
N GLU A 390 30.43 17.11 2.09
CA GLU A 390 29.52 18.25 2.01
C GLU A 390 28.48 18.12 0.87
N ALA A 391 28.75 17.29 -0.14
CA ALA A 391 27.82 17.06 -1.25
C ALA A 391 26.61 16.19 -0.85
N VAL A 392 26.70 15.46 0.26
CA VAL A 392 25.64 14.57 0.73
C VAL A 392 24.61 15.36 1.54
N ASP A 393 23.34 15.21 1.20
CA ASP A 393 22.24 15.84 1.93
C ASP A 393 22.21 15.37 3.39
N LYS A 394 21.98 16.32 4.32
CA LYS A 394 21.81 16.09 5.75
C LYS A 394 20.79 14.99 6.07
N TYR A 395 19.73 14.90 5.27
CA TYR A 395 18.73 13.85 5.36
C TYR A 395 19.34 12.44 5.26
N TYR A 396 20.19 12.20 4.26
CA TYR A 396 20.83 10.89 4.07
C TYR A 396 21.88 10.61 5.14
N LYS A 397 22.60 11.64 5.62
CA LYS A 397 23.52 11.53 6.75
C LYS A 397 22.81 11.03 8.01
N LEU A 398 21.68 11.65 8.35
CA LEU A 398 20.87 11.23 9.49
C LEU A 398 20.34 9.80 9.32
N LYS A 399 19.88 9.47 8.11
CA LYS A 399 19.34 8.15 7.78
C LYS A 399 20.38 7.05 7.94
N LEU A 400 21.59 7.24 7.41
CA LEU A 400 22.71 6.31 7.55
C LEU A 400 23.09 6.07 9.00
N ALA A 401 23.11 7.14 9.82
CA ALA A 401 23.32 7.00 11.25
C ALA A 401 22.24 6.16 11.93
N CYS A 402 20.97 6.38 11.59
CA CYS A 402 19.85 5.56 12.08
C CYS A 402 20.03 4.09 11.70
N ILE A 403 20.33 3.78 10.43
CA ILE A 403 20.59 2.40 9.96
C ILE A 403 21.74 1.77 10.76
N TYR A 404 22.86 2.48 10.90
CA TYR A 404 24.01 2.01 11.69
C TYR A 404 23.60 1.67 13.14
N SER A 405 22.78 2.51 13.77
CA SER A 405 22.35 2.31 15.17
C SER A 405 21.42 1.11 15.39
N LEU A 406 20.82 0.57 14.32
CA LEU A 406 20.01 -0.64 14.37
C LEU A 406 20.84 -1.92 14.28
N ASN A 407 22.12 -1.82 13.90
CA ASN A 407 22.99 -2.99 13.81
C ASN A 407 23.40 -3.44 15.23
N ASN A 408 23.08 -4.69 15.55
CA ASN A 408 23.17 -5.29 16.89
C ASN A 408 24.59 -5.40 17.46
N GLN A 409 25.62 -5.25 16.62
CA GLN A 409 27.02 -5.34 17.05
C GLN A 409 27.72 -3.99 17.20
N THR A 410 26.97 -2.87 17.13
CA THR A 410 27.58 -1.55 17.24
C THR A 410 28.15 -1.26 18.64
N SER A 411 29.46 -1.00 18.69
CA SER A 411 30.12 -0.66 19.95
C SER A 411 29.70 0.72 20.44
N SER A 412 29.60 0.88 21.77
CA SER A 412 29.24 2.16 22.37
C SER A 412 30.21 3.28 21.98
N ASP A 413 31.49 2.94 21.75
CA ASP A 413 32.53 3.88 21.33
C ASP A 413 32.31 4.37 19.89
N LYS A 414 31.99 3.47 18.95
CA LYS A 414 31.65 3.86 17.56
C LYS A 414 30.39 4.72 17.51
N ILE A 415 29.38 4.43 18.34
CA ILE A 415 28.20 5.28 18.43
C ILE A 415 28.56 6.67 18.98
N ARG A 416 29.46 6.76 19.96
CA ARG A 416 29.92 8.06 20.47
C ARG A 416 30.65 8.86 19.39
N GLN A 417 31.57 8.23 18.66
CA GLN A 417 32.26 8.85 17.53
C GLN A 417 31.27 9.30 16.44
N LEU A 418 30.27 8.47 16.12
CA LEU A 418 29.20 8.82 15.19
C LEU A 418 28.44 10.07 15.66
N VAL A 419 28.04 10.14 16.94
CA VAL A 419 27.34 11.32 17.49
C VAL A 419 28.21 12.58 17.45
N GLU A 420 29.52 12.46 17.70
CA GLU A 420 30.46 13.58 17.59
C GLU A 420 30.52 14.13 16.16
N VAL A 421 30.59 13.25 15.15
CA VAL A 421 30.54 13.64 13.73
C VAL A 421 29.18 14.25 13.36
N LEU A 422 28.06 13.63 13.78
CA LEU A 422 26.73 14.15 13.50
C LEU A 422 26.52 15.55 14.10
N SER A 423 27.05 15.79 15.30
CA SER A 423 26.95 17.10 15.98
C SER A 423 27.70 18.21 15.25
N GLN A 424 28.71 17.86 14.44
CA GLN A 424 29.43 18.82 13.58
C GLN A 424 28.71 19.04 12.24
N GLN A 425 28.00 18.02 11.74
CA GLN A 425 27.43 18.01 10.38
C GLN A 425 25.94 18.39 10.32
N LEU A 426 25.20 18.19 11.41
CA LEU A 426 23.74 18.29 11.48
C LEU A 426 23.27 19.30 12.53
N PRO A 427 22.07 19.89 12.35
CA PRO A 427 21.48 20.74 13.36
C PRO A 427 21.12 19.95 14.64
N PRO A 428 21.06 20.59 15.81
CA PRO A 428 20.75 19.92 17.09
C PRO A 428 19.43 19.14 17.08
N GLU A 429 18.44 19.60 16.31
CA GLU A 429 17.15 18.92 16.17
C GLU A 429 17.27 17.52 15.57
N ASP A 430 18.13 17.36 14.55
CA ASP A 430 18.36 16.08 13.88
C ASP A 430 19.19 15.14 14.76
N VAL A 431 20.15 15.67 15.52
CA VAL A 431 20.90 14.89 16.51
C VAL A 431 19.98 14.40 17.64
N ASN A 432 19.07 15.25 18.11
CA ASN A 432 18.04 14.85 19.08
C ASN A 432 17.10 13.78 18.50
N PHE A 433 16.73 13.90 17.23
CA PHE A 433 15.98 12.86 16.54
C PHE A 433 16.75 11.53 16.53
N PHE A 434 18.04 11.53 16.20
CA PHE A 434 18.87 10.32 16.23
C PHE A 434 18.89 9.65 17.61
N HIS A 435 19.12 10.43 18.68
CA HIS A 435 19.08 9.90 20.04
C HIS A 435 17.72 9.28 20.40
N ARG A 436 16.64 9.94 19.97
CA ARG A 436 15.29 9.44 20.16
C ARG A 436 15.05 8.15 19.37
N PHE A 437 15.48 8.11 18.12
CA PHE A 437 15.38 6.94 17.25
C PHE A 437 16.09 5.74 17.89
N LYS A 438 17.37 5.91 18.28
CA LYS A 438 18.15 4.89 18.97
C LYS A 438 17.44 4.40 20.24
N SER A 439 16.95 5.31 21.09
CA SER A 439 16.27 4.94 22.32
C SER A 439 15.00 4.10 22.10
N LEU A 440 14.33 4.25 20.95
CA LEU A 440 13.13 3.47 20.63
C LEU A 440 13.49 2.04 20.28
N PHE A 441 14.46 1.87 19.38
CA PHE A 441 14.77 0.56 18.80
C PHE A 441 15.82 -0.24 19.58
N SER A 442 16.70 0.40 20.36
CA SER A 442 17.68 -0.30 21.22
C SER A 442 17.05 -1.19 22.32
N ARG A 443 15.73 -1.13 22.55
CA ARG A 443 15.02 -1.94 23.56
C ARG A 443 14.37 -3.20 22.99
N GLN A 444 14.21 -3.33 21.68
CA GLN A 444 13.48 -4.46 21.07
C GLN A 444 14.37 -5.69 20.81
N ASP A 445 15.70 -5.53 20.78
CA ASP A 445 16.65 -6.57 20.34
C ASP A 445 17.05 -7.66 21.35
N LYS A 446 16.32 -7.84 22.46
CA LYS A 446 16.63 -8.95 23.40
C LYS A 446 15.80 -10.23 23.19
N MET A 447 14.91 -10.28 22.19
CA MET A 447 13.99 -11.43 22.02
C MET A 447 14.00 -12.11 20.65
N THR A 448 14.77 -11.64 19.67
CA THR A 448 14.78 -12.17 18.30
C THR A 448 16.13 -12.80 17.95
N GLN A 449 16.51 -13.86 18.66
CA GLN A 449 17.49 -14.83 18.15
C GLN A 449 16.88 -16.22 18.23
N SER A 450 16.12 -16.59 17.20
CA SER A 450 15.96 -17.98 16.84
C SER A 450 17.07 -18.34 15.85
N ASN A 451 18.07 -19.06 16.34
CA ASN A 451 18.97 -19.85 15.50
C ASN A 451 18.10 -20.74 14.61
N HIS A 452 18.12 -20.55 13.29
CA HIS A 452 17.61 -21.54 12.37
C HIS A 452 18.53 -21.72 11.18
N ASP A 453 18.96 -22.98 11.04
CA ASP A 453 19.56 -23.56 9.85
C ASP A 453 18.78 -23.14 8.60
N LYS A 454 19.55 -22.76 7.58
CA LYS A 454 19.08 -22.30 6.28
C LYS A 454 18.35 -23.41 5.52
N ASP A 455 17.03 -23.39 5.59
CA ASP A 455 16.17 -24.33 4.87
C ASP A 455 15.82 -23.89 3.43
N ASP A 456 15.72 -24.88 2.54
CA ASP A 456 15.55 -24.83 1.09
C ASP A 456 14.49 -23.88 0.51
N ILE A 457 13.46 -23.44 1.25
CA ILE A 457 12.43 -22.52 0.74
C ILE A 457 12.92 -21.07 0.75
N LEU A 458 13.66 -20.64 1.78
CA LEU A 458 14.36 -19.35 1.74
C LEU A 458 15.42 -19.38 0.64
N THR A 459 16.03 -20.53 0.39
CA THR A 459 16.99 -20.70 -0.71
C THR A 459 16.29 -20.77 -2.07
N GLU A 460 15.07 -21.31 -2.22
CA GLU A 460 14.31 -21.32 -3.48
C GLU A 460 13.65 -19.96 -3.76
N LEU A 461 13.12 -19.30 -2.73
CA LEU A 461 12.67 -17.92 -2.79
C LEU A 461 13.85 -17.00 -3.04
N ALA A 462 14.95 -17.06 -2.27
CA ALA A 462 16.18 -16.31 -2.54
C ALA A 462 16.81 -16.68 -3.88
N ARG A 463 16.77 -17.95 -4.31
CA ARG A 463 17.17 -18.34 -5.67
C ARG A 463 16.19 -17.83 -6.70
N ARG A 464 14.90 -17.62 -6.47
CA ARG A 464 13.98 -16.99 -7.46
C ARG A 464 14.06 -15.46 -7.44
N PHE A 465 14.26 -14.87 -6.25
CA PHE A 465 14.65 -13.48 -6.01
C PHE A 465 15.98 -13.18 -6.73
N ASN A 466 16.96 -14.09 -6.68
CA ASN A 466 18.27 -13.96 -7.32
C ASN A 466 18.34 -14.59 -8.73
N SER A 467 17.46 -15.51 -9.15
CA SER A 467 17.48 -16.14 -10.49
C SER A 467 16.58 -15.48 -11.51
N ARG A 468 15.52 -14.75 -11.11
CA ARG A 468 14.98 -13.71 -12.01
C ARG A 468 16.05 -12.66 -12.32
N MET A 469 16.95 -12.38 -11.37
CA MET A 469 18.15 -11.56 -11.53
C MET A 469 19.26 -12.24 -12.36
N ASN A 470 19.40 -13.58 -12.30
CA ASN A 470 20.54 -14.32 -12.89
C ASN A 470 20.22 -15.18 -14.13
N SER A 471 18.98 -15.26 -14.62
CA SER A 471 18.65 -16.17 -15.74
C SER A 471 19.15 -15.70 -17.12
N LYS A 472 19.81 -14.53 -17.22
CA LYS A 472 20.44 -14.06 -18.47
C LYS A 472 21.83 -13.42 -18.34
N SER A 473 22.44 -13.37 -17.16
CA SER A 473 23.79 -12.81 -17.01
C SER A 473 24.59 -13.51 -15.90
N ASN A 474 25.77 -14.03 -16.25
CA ASN A 474 26.80 -14.47 -15.32
C ASN A 474 27.48 -13.26 -14.64
N THR A 475 26.77 -12.52 -13.80
CA THR A 475 27.31 -11.33 -13.10
C THR A 475 26.89 -11.28 -11.64
N ALA A 476 27.79 -10.79 -10.79
CA ALA A 476 27.77 -10.67 -9.32
C ALA A 476 26.40 -10.36 -8.65
N GLU A 477 26.26 -10.77 -7.38
CA GLU A 477 25.14 -10.37 -6.50
C GLU A 477 24.87 -8.86 -6.61
N ASN A 478 23.58 -8.48 -6.71
CA ASN A 478 23.21 -7.07 -6.81
C ASN A 478 23.50 -6.37 -5.47
N VAL A 479 24.59 -5.61 -5.46
CA VAL A 479 25.09 -4.87 -4.29
C VAL A 479 24.03 -3.94 -3.68
N TYR A 480 23.04 -3.52 -4.46
CA TYR A 480 22.01 -2.58 -4.04
C TYR A 480 20.75 -3.23 -3.44
N MET A 481 20.64 -4.56 -3.46
CA MET A 481 19.46 -5.30 -2.99
C MET A 481 19.85 -6.54 -2.15
N GLN A 482 20.77 -6.36 -1.19
CA GLN A 482 21.28 -7.43 -0.34
C GLN A 482 20.39 -7.69 0.88
N HIS A 483 19.80 -6.63 1.45
CA HIS A 483 18.91 -6.74 2.61
C HIS A 483 17.65 -7.52 2.26
N ILE A 484 17.29 -8.46 3.13
CA ILE A 484 16.05 -9.24 3.04
C ILE A 484 15.12 -8.79 4.18
N PRO A 485 14.00 -8.12 3.87
CA PRO A 485 13.00 -7.73 4.85
C PRO A 485 12.48 -8.89 5.70
N GLU A 486 12.15 -8.61 6.95
CA GLU A 486 11.66 -9.59 7.92
C GLU A 486 10.39 -10.34 7.45
N ILE A 487 9.57 -9.69 6.62
CA ILE A 487 8.38 -10.33 6.03
C ILE A 487 8.74 -11.58 5.23
N SER A 488 9.94 -11.68 4.66
CA SER A 488 10.38 -12.85 3.90
C SER A 488 10.56 -14.10 4.78
N SER A 489 11.19 -13.94 5.96
CA SER A 489 11.29 -15.04 6.93
C SER A 489 9.91 -15.42 7.45
N LEU A 490 9.07 -14.43 7.73
CA LEU A 490 7.69 -14.65 8.17
C LEU A 490 6.86 -15.47 7.16
N LEU A 491 6.94 -15.13 5.87
CA LEU A 491 6.26 -15.87 4.80
C LEU A 491 6.76 -17.32 4.70
N THR A 492 8.06 -17.53 4.92
CA THR A 492 8.64 -18.88 4.97
C THR A 492 8.08 -19.67 6.14
N ASP A 493 8.08 -19.09 7.34
CA ASP A 493 7.59 -19.75 8.55
C ASP A 493 6.09 -20.10 8.42
N LEU A 494 5.30 -19.20 7.84
CA LEU A 494 3.90 -19.45 7.50
C LEU A 494 3.76 -20.65 6.56
N SER A 495 4.56 -20.70 5.48
CA SER A 495 4.52 -21.80 4.49
C SER A 495 4.83 -23.18 5.08
N LYS A 496 5.59 -23.22 6.18
CA LYS A 496 5.97 -24.44 6.91
C LYS A 496 5.11 -24.70 8.15
N ASN A 497 4.13 -23.85 8.45
CA ASN A 497 3.39 -23.84 9.71
C ASN A 497 4.31 -23.79 10.96
N ALA A 498 5.44 -23.09 10.85
CA ALA A 498 6.50 -22.96 11.85
C ALA A 498 6.50 -21.60 12.58
N LEU A 499 5.40 -20.85 12.48
CA LEU A 499 5.29 -19.52 13.08
C LEU A 499 5.43 -19.57 14.61
N SER A 500 6.37 -18.79 15.17
CA SER A 500 6.63 -18.74 16.61
C SER A 500 5.42 -18.27 17.42
N ARG A 501 4.98 -19.10 18.39
CA ARG A 501 3.84 -18.80 19.28
C ARG A 501 4.19 -17.84 20.41
N ASP A 502 5.45 -17.82 20.82
CA ASP A 502 5.93 -16.90 21.85
C ASP A 502 5.92 -15.46 21.32
N ARG A 503 6.31 -15.32 20.04
CA ARG A 503 6.26 -14.06 19.32
C ARG A 503 4.83 -13.71 18.91
N PHE A 504 4.15 -14.60 18.20
CA PHE A 504 2.81 -14.35 17.65
C PHE A 504 1.73 -15.01 18.50
N LYS A 505 1.04 -14.17 19.29
CA LYS A 505 -0.03 -14.63 20.19
C LYS A 505 -1.34 -14.72 19.44
N GLU A 506 -2.21 -15.63 19.90
CA GLU A 506 -3.52 -15.90 19.31
C GLU A 506 -4.67 -15.41 20.20
N ILE A 507 -5.78 -15.01 19.58
CA ILE A 507 -7.01 -14.58 20.25
C ILE A 507 -8.13 -15.57 19.91
N ASP A 508 -8.83 -16.06 20.92
CA ASP A 508 -10.04 -16.86 20.74
C ASP A 508 -11.21 -15.95 20.31
N THR A 509 -12.20 -16.53 19.65
CA THR A 509 -13.51 -15.94 19.29
C THR A 509 -14.24 -15.22 20.44
N GLN A 510 -13.90 -15.50 21.71
CA GLN A 510 -14.40 -14.77 22.88
C GLN A 510 -13.52 -13.59 23.33
N GLY A 511 -12.50 -13.22 22.56
CA GLY A 511 -11.56 -12.14 22.89
C GLY A 511 -10.54 -12.49 23.99
N HIS A 512 -10.52 -13.74 24.45
CA HIS A 512 -9.55 -14.24 25.43
C HIS A 512 -8.27 -14.71 24.74
N ARG A 513 -7.13 -14.62 25.43
CA ARG A 513 -5.89 -15.23 24.96
C ARG A 513 -6.05 -16.76 25.05
N VAL A 514 -5.79 -17.48 23.95
CA VAL A 514 -5.80 -18.94 23.96
C VAL A 514 -4.61 -19.42 24.80
N ILE A 515 -4.87 -20.05 25.94
CA ILE A 515 -3.86 -20.69 26.78
C ILE A 515 -3.95 -22.20 26.51
N GLY A 516 -3.33 -22.67 25.42
CA GLY A 516 -3.40 -24.08 25.04
C GLY A 516 -2.65 -24.40 23.75
N ASN A 517 -2.09 -25.61 23.68
CA ASN A 517 -1.19 -26.06 22.61
C ASN A 517 -1.90 -26.76 21.43
N GLN A 518 -3.18 -26.47 21.15
CA GLN A 518 -3.88 -27.11 20.04
C GLN A 518 -3.49 -26.43 18.72
N GLN A 519 -2.55 -27.04 18.00
CA GLN A 519 -2.12 -26.64 16.67
C GLN A 519 -3.22 -27.00 15.67
N SER A 520 -3.69 -26.02 14.87
CA SER A 520 -4.26 -26.37 13.58
C SER A 520 -3.17 -27.14 12.83
N LYS A 521 -3.44 -28.41 12.50
CA LYS A 521 -2.46 -29.26 11.81
C LYS A 521 -2.19 -28.74 10.39
N ASP A 522 -3.11 -27.97 9.84
CA ASP A 522 -3.11 -27.58 8.45
C ASP A 522 -2.41 -26.24 8.23
N ILE A 523 -1.64 -26.18 7.15
CA ILE A 523 -1.02 -24.95 6.66
C ILE A 523 -2.16 -24.02 6.19
N PRO A 524 -2.14 -22.72 6.58
CA PRO A 524 -3.17 -21.79 6.16
C PRO A 524 -3.13 -21.60 4.65
N GLN A 525 -4.27 -21.75 3.97
CA GLN A 525 -4.35 -21.47 2.53
C GLN A 525 -4.47 -19.97 2.24
N ASP A 526 -5.13 -19.22 3.12
CA ASP A 526 -5.35 -17.79 2.98
C ASP A 526 -4.77 -17.03 4.17
N VAL A 527 -3.93 -16.04 3.89
CA VAL A 527 -3.29 -15.22 4.91
C VAL A 527 -3.45 -13.73 4.59
N ILE A 528 -3.89 -12.95 5.57
CA ILE A 528 -3.91 -11.49 5.50
C ILE A 528 -2.84 -10.98 6.46
N LEU A 529 -1.85 -10.26 5.93
CA LEU A 529 -0.84 -9.57 6.71
C LEU A 529 -1.25 -8.11 6.86
N PHE A 530 -1.41 -7.63 8.09
CA PHE A 530 -1.74 -6.23 8.36
C PHE A 530 -0.69 -5.56 9.23
N VAL A 531 0.04 -4.58 8.69
CA VAL A 531 1.11 -3.87 9.40
C VAL A 531 0.61 -2.51 9.92
N ILE A 532 0.53 -2.39 11.25
CA ILE A 532 0.25 -1.11 11.91
C ILE A 532 1.49 -0.23 11.81
N GLY A 533 1.33 0.99 11.31
CA GLY A 533 2.46 1.90 11.04
C GLY A 533 2.84 1.95 9.57
N GLY A 534 2.29 1.06 8.74
CA GLY A 534 2.38 1.09 7.29
C GLY A 534 3.29 0.01 6.70
N VAL A 535 3.16 -0.18 5.40
CA VAL A 535 3.91 -1.14 4.60
C VAL A 535 4.72 -0.42 3.53
N THR A 536 5.77 -1.07 3.04
CA THR A 536 6.57 -0.58 1.92
C THR A 536 6.19 -1.30 0.62
N TYR A 537 6.48 -0.69 -0.52
CA TYR A 537 6.32 -1.36 -1.82
C TYR A 537 7.31 -2.52 -2.01
N GLU A 538 8.44 -2.51 -1.30
CA GLU A 538 9.37 -3.63 -1.31
C GLU A 538 8.77 -4.87 -0.65
N GLU A 539 8.09 -4.72 0.50
CA GLU A 539 7.34 -5.81 1.12
C GLU A 539 6.20 -6.31 0.24
N ALA A 540 5.51 -5.40 -0.46
CA ALA A 540 4.47 -5.77 -1.41
C ALA A 540 5.02 -6.61 -2.58
N ARG A 541 6.22 -6.28 -3.09
CA ARG A 541 6.92 -7.09 -4.09
C ARG A 541 7.20 -8.50 -3.57
N LEU A 542 7.72 -8.62 -2.35
CA LEU A 542 8.04 -9.93 -1.76
C LEU A 542 6.79 -10.81 -1.62
N VAL A 543 5.66 -10.21 -1.18
CA VAL A 543 4.37 -10.92 -1.10
C VAL A 543 3.89 -11.35 -2.48
N HIS A 544 4.05 -10.50 -3.50
CA HIS A 544 3.70 -10.84 -4.88
C HIS A 544 4.53 -12.01 -5.43
N ASP A 545 5.85 -11.97 -5.25
CA ASP A 545 6.77 -13.03 -5.69
C ASP A 545 6.50 -14.34 -4.92
N PHE A 546 6.17 -14.25 -3.63
CA PHE A 546 5.77 -15.40 -2.82
C PHE A 546 4.48 -16.05 -3.33
N ASN A 547 3.44 -15.25 -3.60
CA ASN A 547 2.18 -15.73 -4.18
C ASN A 547 2.41 -16.45 -5.52
N GLY A 548 3.26 -15.90 -6.38
CA GLY A 548 3.65 -16.51 -7.64
C GLY A 548 4.43 -17.83 -7.47
N THR A 549 5.15 -18.00 -6.36
CA THR A 549 5.87 -19.24 -6.06
C THR A 549 4.97 -20.32 -5.48
N MET A 550 4.01 -19.93 -4.64
CA MET A 550 3.08 -20.85 -3.99
C MET A 550 2.03 -21.42 -4.94
N ASN A 551 1.81 -20.85 -6.13
CA ASN A 551 0.88 -21.38 -7.14
C ASN A 551 -0.51 -21.71 -6.55
N ASN A 552 -1.08 -20.78 -5.78
CA ASN A 552 -2.36 -20.93 -5.06
C ASN A 552 -2.39 -21.96 -3.91
N ARG A 553 -1.29 -22.62 -3.55
CA ARG A 553 -1.22 -23.45 -2.32
C ARG A 553 -1.38 -22.60 -1.05
N MET A 554 -0.84 -21.38 -1.10
CA MET A 554 -1.04 -20.33 -0.11
C MET A 554 -1.19 -19.01 -0.87
N ARG A 555 -2.14 -18.19 -0.42
CA ARG A 555 -2.43 -16.86 -0.98
C ARG A 555 -2.34 -15.83 0.13
N VAL A 556 -1.52 -14.81 -0.10
CA VAL A 556 -1.24 -13.77 0.88
C VAL A 556 -1.68 -12.43 0.34
N VAL A 557 -2.40 -11.65 1.14
CA VAL A 557 -2.69 -10.24 0.87
C VAL A 557 -2.02 -9.41 1.95
N LEU A 558 -1.27 -8.40 1.53
CA LEU A 558 -0.62 -7.42 2.40
C LEU A 558 -1.46 -6.16 2.50
N GLY A 559 -1.54 -5.61 3.70
CA GLY A 559 -1.98 -4.23 3.86
C GLY A 559 -1.41 -3.59 5.11
N GLY A 560 -1.66 -2.30 5.23
CA GLY A 560 -1.23 -1.53 6.40
C GLY A 560 -2.04 -0.26 6.54
N THR A 561 -1.77 0.47 7.61
CA THR A 561 -2.42 1.78 7.85
C THR A 561 -2.12 2.75 6.70
N SER A 562 -0.91 2.72 6.15
CA SER A 562 -0.45 3.56 5.04
C SER A 562 0.59 2.83 4.19
N ILE A 563 0.93 3.39 3.03
CA ILE A 563 2.14 3.03 2.29
C ILE A 563 3.23 4.03 2.66
N LEU A 564 4.43 3.53 2.99
CA LEU A 564 5.52 4.34 3.49
C LEU A 564 6.52 4.66 2.38
N SER A 565 6.85 5.94 2.24
CA SER A 565 8.21 6.38 1.85
C SER A 565 9.12 6.47 3.07
N THR A 566 10.44 6.47 2.87
CA THR A 566 11.40 6.66 3.95
C THR A 566 11.16 7.97 4.68
N LYS A 567 10.84 9.04 3.93
CA LYS A 567 10.57 10.34 4.51
C LYS A 567 9.35 10.31 5.43
N GLU A 568 8.23 9.73 4.99
CA GLU A 568 7.03 9.59 5.81
C GLU A 568 7.28 8.76 7.05
N TYR A 569 8.09 7.70 6.93
CA TYR A 569 8.49 6.89 8.07
C TYR A 569 9.30 7.70 9.09
N MET A 570 10.33 8.43 8.67
CA MET A 570 11.13 9.27 9.57
C MET A 570 10.29 10.40 10.19
N ASP A 571 9.41 11.05 9.42
CA ASP A 571 8.51 12.10 9.88
C ASP A 571 7.48 11.57 10.90
N SER A 572 7.04 10.31 10.73
CA SER A 572 6.16 9.65 11.70
C SER A 572 6.85 9.48 13.06
N ILE A 573 8.13 9.07 13.07
CA ILE A 573 8.91 8.90 14.30
C ILE A 573 9.19 10.26 14.95
N ARG A 574 9.48 11.28 14.12
CA ARG A 574 9.75 12.65 14.57
C ARG A 574 8.52 13.24 15.26
N SER A 575 7.34 13.01 14.70
CA SER A 575 6.10 13.63 15.15
C SER A 575 5.30 12.87 16.20
N ALA A 576 5.50 11.57 16.33
CA ALA A 576 4.94 10.83 17.44
C ALA A 576 5.44 11.48 18.75
N LYS A 577 4.56 11.89 19.67
CA LYS A 577 4.95 12.54 20.94
C LYS A 577 5.39 11.51 21.96
#